data_AF-A0A5B0F8T1-F1
#
_entry.id   AF-A0A5B0F8T1-F1
#
_cell.length_a   1.000
_cell.length_b   1.000
_cell.length_c   1.000
_cell.angle_alpha   90.00
_cell.angle_beta   90.00
_cell.angle_gamma   90.00
#
_symmetry.space_group_name_H-M   'P 1'
#
loop_
_entity.id
_entity.type
_entity.pdbx_description
1 polymer ?
#
loop_
_entity_poly.entity_id
_entity_poly.type
_entity_poly.pdbx_seq_one_letter_code
_entity_poly.pdbx_strand_id
1 'polypeptide(L)' 'HEGLKAVQMFEAIGRGEIKALWVMGTNPVVSLPDADAVRAAMKKLELCVISENVRFNDTVNAGAHVLLPAEAWGEKSGT' A
#
# COMPACT_ATOMS: atom_id res chain seq x y z
N HIS A 1 -10.42 7.69 -18.94
CA HIS A 1 -10.76 6.36 -18.40
C HIS A 1 -10.75 6.43 -16.89
N GLU A 2 -11.65 5.72 -16.21
CA GLU A 2 -11.68 5.67 -14.74
C GLU A 2 -10.53 4.79 -14.23
N GLY A 3 -9.94 5.15 -13.09
CA GLY A 3 -8.93 4.33 -12.42
C GLY A 3 -9.53 3.09 -11.77
N LEU A 4 -8.69 2.08 -11.52
CA LEU A 4 -9.09 0.86 -10.83
C LEU A 4 -9.45 1.15 -9.37
N LYS A 5 -10.52 0.53 -8.87
CA LYS A 5 -10.83 0.53 -7.43
C LYS A 5 -9.83 -0.38 -6.70
N ALA A 6 -9.71 -0.23 -5.37
CA ALA A 6 -8.67 -0.89 -4.59
C ALA A 6 -8.58 -2.41 -4.83
N VAL A 7 -9.69 -3.15 -4.78
CA VAL A 7 -9.69 -4.60 -5.03
C VAL A 7 -9.16 -4.91 -6.44
N GLN A 8 -9.68 -4.22 -7.46
CA GLN A 8 -9.26 -4.40 -8.86
C GLN A 8 -7.79 -4.02 -9.08
N MET A 9 -7.29 -3.02 -8.34
CA MET A 9 -5.89 -2.60 -8.37
C MET A 9 -4.96 -3.71 -7.86
N PHE A 10 -5.30 -4.36 -6.73
CA PHE A 10 -4.52 -5.48 -6.22
C PHE A 10 -4.60 -6.73 -7.11
N GLU A 11 -5.75 -6.97 -7.75
CA GLU A 11 -5.86 -7.99 -8.80
C GLU A 11 -4.95 -7.68 -10.00
N ALA A 12 -4.89 -6.42 -10.44
CA ALA A 12 -4.03 -5.98 -11.54
C ALA A 12 -2.53 -6.09 -11.20
N ILE A 13 -2.14 -5.83 -9.95
CA ILE A 13 -0.79 -6.16 -9.43
C ILE A 13 -0.57 -7.67 -9.52
N GLY A 14 -1.56 -8.48 -9.11
CA GLY A 14 -1.55 -9.93 -9.24
C GLY A 14 -1.29 -10.42 -10.66
N ARG A 15 -1.83 -9.72 -11.68
CA ARG A 15 -1.63 -9.99 -13.11
C ARG A 15 -0.36 -9.37 -13.71
N GLY A 16 0.37 -8.56 -12.94
CA GLY A 16 1.59 -7.87 -13.41
C GLY A 16 1.35 -6.63 -14.27
N GLU A 17 0.11 -6.15 -14.35
CA GLU A 17 -0.27 -4.93 -15.08
C GLU A 17 0.16 -3.67 -14.32
N ILE A 18 0.15 -3.74 -12.99
CA ILE A 18 0.66 -2.70 -12.09
C ILE A 18 1.94 -3.21 -11.43
N LYS A 19 3.01 -2.43 -11.60
CA LYS A 19 4.35 -2.77 -11.10
C LYS A 19 4.79 -1.92 -9.92
N ALA A 20 4.17 -0.76 -9.74
CA ALA A 20 4.49 0.18 -8.68
C ALA A 20 3.24 0.55 -7.87
N LEU A 21 3.38 0.61 -6.55
CA LEU A 21 2.34 1.06 -5.63
C LEU A 21 2.94 2.02 -4.61
N TRP A 22 2.24 3.13 -4.35
CA TRP A 22 2.53 4.04 -3.25
C TRP A 22 1.35 4.07 -2.28
N VAL A 23 1.57 3.54 -1.07
CA VAL A 23 0.60 3.55 0.02
C VAL A 23 0.85 4.78 0.89
N MET A 24 -0.17 5.62 1.08
CA MET A 24 -0.07 6.85 1.88
C MET A 24 -1.07 6.80 3.04
N GLY A 25 -0.57 6.55 4.27
CA GLY A 25 -1.38 6.62 5.50
C GLY A 25 -2.55 5.62 5.56
N THR A 26 -2.41 4.44 4.97
CA THR A 26 -3.41 3.36 5.03
C THR A 26 -2.75 1.99 5.12
N ASN A 27 -3.49 0.98 5.60
CA ASN A 27 -3.01 -0.38 5.82
C ASN A 27 -3.85 -1.39 5.00
N PRO A 28 -3.65 -1.49 3.67
CA PRO A 28 -4.44 -2.36 2.78
C PRO A 28 -4.40 -3.84 3.16
N VAL A 29 -3.33 -4.31 3.80
CA VAL A 29 -3.26 -5.70 4.29
C VAL A 29 -4.31 -5.99 5.36
N VAL A 30 -4.74 -4.98 6.13
CA VAL A 30 -5.81 -5.11 7.13
C VAL A 30 -7.17 -4.68 6.58
N SER A 31 -7.22 -3.63 5.75
CA SER A 31 -8.49 -2.99 5.37
C SER A 31 -9.19 -3.63 4.16
N LEU A 32 -8.51 -4.51 3.41
CA LEU A 32 -9.08 -5.19 2.25
C LEU A 32 -9.60 -6.60 2.58
N PRO A 33 -10.63 -7.10 1.85
CA PRO A 33 -11.35 -8.33 2.19
C PRO A 33 -10.56 -9.65 2.04
N ASP A 34 -9.32 -9.62 1.54
CA ASP A 34 -8.44 -10.79 1.47
C ASP A 34 -6.98 -10.38 1.71
N ALA A 35 -6.54 -10.49 2.96
CA ALA A 35 -5.20 -10.08 3.37
C ALA A 35 -4.10 -10.93 2.71
N ASP A 36 -4.36 -12.20 2.43
CA ASP A 36 -3.36 -13.10 1.86
C ASP A 36 -3.17 -12.84 0.36
N ALA A 37 -4.26 -12.58 -0.37
CA ALA A 37 -4.19 -12.12 -1.74
C ALA A 37 -3.46 -10.77 -1.85
N VAL A 38 -3.73 -9.84 -0.93
CA VAL A 38 -3.04 -8.54 -0.88
C VAL A 38 -1.55 -8.72 -0.63
N ARG A 39 -1.16 -9.52 0.37
CA ARG A 39 0.26 -9.83 0.63
C ARG A 39 0.93 -10.50 -0.57
N ALA A 40 0.24 -11.43 -1.23
CA ALA A 40 0.77 -12.11 -2.42
C ALA A 40 0.95 -11.15 -3.60
N ALA A 41 0.02 -10.22 -3.79
CA ALA A 41 0.12 -9.18 -4.81
C ALA A 41 1.27 -8.21 -4.51
N MET A 42 1.41 -7.73 -3.27
CA MET A 42 2.48 -6.80 -2.89
C MET A 42 3.88 -7.35 -3.22
N LYS A 43 4.10 -8.67 -3.08
CA LYS A 43 5.36 -9.36 -3.43
C LYS A 43 5.68 -9.34 -4.93
N LYS A 44 4.73 -9.01 -5.80
CA LYS A 44 4.92 -8.92 -7.26
C LYS A 44 5.30 -7.52 -7.74
N LEU A 45 5.23 -6.52 -6.86
CA LEU A 45 5.60 -5.16 -7.19
C LEU A 45 7.12 -5.06 -7.43
N GLU A 46 7.50 -4.35 -8.49
CA GLU A 46 8.88 -3.92 -8.72
C GLU A 46 9.25 -2.71 -7.85
N LEU A 47 8.24 -1.95 -7.41
CA LEU A 47 8.40 -0.84 -6.48
C LEU A 47 7.20 -0.72 -5.54
N CYS A 48 7.48 -0.62 -4.24
CA CYS A 48 6.46 -0.41 -3.21
C CYS A 48 6.98 0.67 -2.27
N VAL A 49 6.32 1.83 -2.30
CA VAL A 49 6.61 2.95 -1.40
C VAL A 49 5.51 3.02 -0.36
N ILE A 50 5.89 3.17 0.90
CA ILE A 50 4.94 3.37 1.99
C ILE A 50 5.32 4.64 2.73
N SER A 51 4.38 5.59 2.82
CA SER A 51 4.48 6.77 3.67
C SER A 51 3.65 6.54 4.93
N GLU A 52 4.32 6.43 6.08
CA GLU A 52 3.71 5.98 7.33
C GLU A 52 4.28 6.74 8.56
N ASN A 53 3.44 6.96 9.56
CA ASN A 53 3.80 7.65 10.81
C ASN A 53 4.23 6.69 11.93
N VAL A 54 4.11 5.38 11.70
CA VAL A 54 4.61 4.30 12.55
C VAL A 54 5.70 3.49 11.84
N ARG A 55 6.58 2.87 12.62
CA ARG A 55 7.65 2.01 12.08
C ARG A 55 7.15 0.66 11.55
N PHE A 56 6.04 0.15 12.07
CA PHE A 56 5.56 -1.19 11.77
C PHE A 56 4.03 -1.23 11.74
N ASN A 57 3.48 -1.92 10.74
CA ASN A 57 2.12 -2.40 10.65
C ASN A 57 2.08 -3.56 9.63
N ASP A 58 0.92 -4.18 9.40
CA ASP A 58 0.82 -5.33 8.49
C ASP A 58 1.20 -5.01 7.04
N THR A 59 0.95 -3.80 6.55
CA THR A 59 1.33 -3.39 5.19
C THR A 59 2.83 -3.11 5.09
N VAL A 60 3.43 -2.44 6.08
CA VAL A 60 4.89 -2.27 6.15
C VAL A 60 5.58 -3.64 6.19
N ASN A 61 5.07 -4.56 7.00
CA ASN A 61 5.59 -5.91 7.14
C ASN A 61 5.38 -6.78 5.89
N ALA A 62 4.48 -6.38 4.97
CA ALA A 62 4.25 -7.10 3.71
C ALA A 62 5.33 -6.83 2.64
N GLY A 63 6.27 -5.92 2.88
CA GLY A 63 7.48 -5.75 2.08
C GLY A 63 7.57 -4.44 1.31
N ALA A 64 7.73 -3.32 2.02
CA ALA A 64 8.07 -2.04 1.40
C ALA A 64 9.47 -2.09 0.78
N HIS A 65 9.64 -1.52 -0.41
CA HIS A 65 10.96 -1.24 -0.98
C HIS A 65 11.52 0.08 -0.44
N VAL A 66 10.63 1.06 -0.18
CA VAL A 66 10.96 2.35 0.43
C VAL A 66 9.93 2.64 1.52
N LEU A 67 10.41 2.91 2.74
CA LEU A 67 9.58 3.37 3.85
C LEU A 67 9.94 4.83 4.16
N LEU A 68 8.99 5.73 3.92
CA LEU A 68 9.13 7.17 4.15
C LEU A 68 8.40 7.56 5.45
N PRO A 69 9.02 8.36 6.33
CA PRO A 69 8.33 8.92 7.49
C PRO A 69 7.24 9.88 7.01
N ALA A 70 6.07 9.81 7.64
CA ALA A 70 4.96 10.72 7.42
C ALA A 70 4.48 11.32 8.74
N GLU A 71 3.95 12.54 8.68
CA GLU A 71 3.33 13.20 9.83
C GLU A 71 2.02 12.49 10.23
N ALA A 72 1.81 12.34 11.54
CA ALA A 72 0.52 11.96 12.08
C ALA A 72 -0.52 13.06 11.85
N TRP A 73 -1.82 12.72 11.91
CA TRP A 73 -2.88 13.70 11.65
C TRP A 73 -2.75 14.97 12.51
N GLY A 74 -2.39 14.83 13.79
CA GLY A 74 -2.21 15.97 14.71
C GLY A 74 -0.94 16.80 14.48
N GLU A 75 -0.02 16.36 13.63
CA GLU A 75 1.22 17.07 13.31
C GLU A 75 1.11 17.88 12.01
N LYS A 76 0.11 17.56 11.17
CA LYS A 76 -0.11 18.21 9.87
C LYS A 76 -0.64 19.63 10.03
N SER A 77 -0.25 20.51 9.12
CA SER A 77 -0.85 21.83 8.94
C SER A 77 -1.48 21.93 7.54
N GLY A 78 -2.80 22.10 7.47
CA GLY A 78 -3.56 22.19 6.22
C GLY A 78 -4.98 21.64 6.35
N THR A 79 -5.76 21.70 5.27
CA THR A 79 -7.09 21.07 5.11
C THR A 79 -7.28 20.59 3.68
#